data_AF-A0A7Y4KZV0-F1
#
_entry.id   AF-A0A7Y4KZV0-F1
#
_cell.length_a   1.000
_cell.length_b   1.000
_cell.length_c   1.000
_cell.angle_alpha   90.00
_cell.angle_beta   90.00
_cell.angle_gamma   90.00
#
_symmetry.space_group_name_H-M   'P 1'
#
loop_
_entity.id
_entity.type
_entity.pdbx_description
1 polymer ?
#
loop_
_entity_poly.entity_id
_entity_poly.type
_entity_poly.pdbx_seq_one_letter_code
_entity_poly.pdbx_strand_id
1 'polypeptide(L)'
;MTTAEVRRWPAYTIAYGIGAFCAVVLGTAAFQHLWRDDPLTADGIVALGATVLRLGTIAVALVAVLPWGRRIPAPLLSMALWAIAIGQLVYPVAETAVKAAILLGLISPLDKGISNMSMTGWFNFGAAWLIWGVPGVLFTLLALDHRRTHRLSYLWAPAGALAGTAALAALGLLIS
;
A
#
# COMPACT_ATOMS: atom_id res chain seq x y z
N MET A 1 23.99 19.97 -16.29
CA MET A 1 23.24 18.99 -15.46
C MET A 1 21.79 19.44 -15.42
N THR A 2 20.92 18.82 -16.20
CA THR A 2 19.48 19.05 -16.12
C THR A 2 19.00 18.60 -14.74
N THR A 3 18.44 19.51 -13.97
CA THR A 3 17.69 19.18 -12.75
C THR A 3 16.54 18.29 -13.19
N ALA A 4 16.68 16.97 -13.03
CA ALA A 4 15.58 16.05 -13.31
C ALA A 4 14.38 16.51 -12.48
N GLU A 5 13.33 16.99 -13.13
CA GLU A 5 12.11 17.38 -12.47
C GLU A 5 11.59 16.20 -11.66
N VAL A 6 11.41 16.41 -10.35
CA VAL A 6 10.79 15.41 -9.48
C VAL A 6 9.39 15.16 -10.00
N ARG A 7 9.09 13.93 -10.39
CA ARG A 7 7.76 13.53 -10.86
C ARG A 7 6.80 13.63 -9.68
N ARG A 8 5.92 14.64 -9.69
CA ARG A 8 4.92 14.85 -8.63
C ARG A 8 3.65 14.01 -8.83
N TRP A 9 3.39 13.59 -10.07
CA TRP A 9 2.18 12.86 -10.42
C TRP A 9 1.97 11.57 -9.59
N PRO A 10 2.99 10.75 -9.23
CA PRO A 10 2.74 9.55 -8.44
C PRO A 10 2.15 9.87 -7.07
N ALA A 11 2.64 10.93 -6.42
CA ALA A 11 2.13 11.36 -5.12
C ALA A 11 0.68 11.85 -5.21
N TYR A 12 0.31 12.59 -6.26
CA TYR A 12 -1.07 13.01 -6.47
C TYR A 12 -1.98 11.84 -6.82
N THR A 13 -1.54 10.91 -7.67
CA THR A 13 -2.30 9.69 -7.97
C THR A 13 -2.53 8.84 -6.74
N ILE A 14 -1.53 8.69 -5.85
CA ILE A 14 -1.68 8.06 -4.54
C ILE A 14 -2.73 8.80 -3.71
N ALA A 15 -2.62 10.12 -3.60
CA ALA A 15 -3.52 10.93 -2.78
C ALA A 15 -4.97 10.84 -3.25
N TYR A 16 -5.23 10.98 -4.55
CA TYR A 16 -6.58 10.86 -5.10
C TYR A 16 -7.09 9.43 -5.08
N GLY A 17 -6.27 8.45 -5.47
CA GLY A 17 -6.69 7.05 -5.53
C GLY A 17 -7.01 6.47 -4.15
N ILE A 18 -6.07 6.60 -3.20
CA ILE A 18 -6.29 6.15 -1.82
C ILE A 18 -7.34 7.02 -1.12
N GLY A 19 -7.35 8.34 -1.37
CA GLY A 19 -8.34 9.25 -0.80
C GLY A 19 -9.77 8.91 -1.22
N ALA A 20 -9.99 8.65 -2.50
CA ALA A 20 -11.29 8.19 -3.01
C ALA A 20 -11.70 6.86 -2.40
N PHE A 21 -10.76 5.90 -2.29
CA PHE A 21 -11.02 4.63 -1.60
C PHE A 21 -11.45 4.85 -0.14
N CYS A 22 -10.72 5.68 0.61
CA CYS A 22 -11.06 6.00 2.00
C CYS A 22 -12.44 6.66 2.11
N ALA A 23 -12.75 7.59 1.20
CA ALA A 23 -14.05 8.26 1.16
C ALA A 23 -15.20 7.28 0.90
N VAL A 24 -15.03 6.32 -0.01
CA VAL A 24 -16.01 5.26 -0.27
C VAL A 24 -16.20 4.40 0.97
N VAL A 25 -15.12 3.89 1.59
CA VAL A 25 -15.18 3.03 2.77
C VAL A 25 -15.88 3.74 3.94
N LEU A 26 -15.44 4.95 4.27
CA LEU A 26 -16.06 5.75 5.34
C LEU A 26 -17.50 6.12 5.02
N GLY A 27 -17.80 6.49 3.77
CA GLY A 27 -19.15 6.80 3.34
C GLY A 27 -20.09 5.60 3.48
N THR A 28 -19.63 4.40 3.10
CA THR A 28 -20.42 3.17 3.29
C THR A 28 -20.63 2.81 4.76
N ALA A 29 -19.59 2.94 5.59
CA ALA A 29 -19.70 2.67 7.02
C ALA A 29 -20.62 3.69 7.73
N ALA A 30 -20.50 4.97 7.39
CA ALA A 30 -21.37 6.02 7.91
C ALA A 30 -22.83 5.81 7.47
N PHE A 31 -23.07 5.43 6.22
CA PHE A 31 -24.41 5.15 5.73
C PHE A 31 -25.06 3.96 6.46
N GLN A 32 -24.31 2.89 6.70
CA GLN A 32 -24.82 1.74 7.46
C GLN A 32 -25.13 2.12 8.91
N HIS A 33 -24.21 2.80 9.59
CA HIS A 33 -24.37 3.09 11.01
C HIS A 33 -25.40 4.19 11.29
N LEU A 34 -25.38 5.29 10.51
CA LEU A 34 -26.25 6.45 10.75
C LEU A 34 -27.66 6.28 10.18
N TRP A 35 -27.83 5.43 9.16
CA TRP A 35 -29.10 5.30 8.44
C TRP A 35 -29.83 3.99 8.68
N ARG A 36 -29.13 2.93 9.14
CA ARG A 36 -29.72 1.63 9.44
C ARG A 36 -29.66 1.24 10.92
N ASP A 37 -29.08 2.09 11.77
CA ASP A 37 -28.85 1.84 13.20
C ASP A 37 -28.09 0.53 13.49
N ASP A 38 -27.33 0.03 12.51
CA ASP A 38 -26.53 -1.19 12.68
C ASP A 38 -25.35 -0.90 13.62
N PRO A 39 -25.11 -1.71 14.68
CA PRO A 39 -23.98 -1.52 15.58
C PRO A 39 -22.65 -1.71 14.85
N LEU A 40 -21.64 -0.92 15.24
CA LEU A 40 -20.32 -0.98 14.64
C LEU A 40 -19.64 -2.31 14.99
N THR A 41 -19.51 -3.19 14.00
CA THR A 41 -18.91 -4.52 14.16
C THR A 41 -17.39 -4.41 14.29
N ALA A 42 -16.75 -5.51 14.71
CA ALA A 42 -15.28 -5.61 14.72
C ALA A 42 -14.67 -5.28 13.35
N ASP A 43 -15.32 -5.71 12.25
CA ASP A 43 -14.91 -5.39 10.88
C ASP A 43 -14.96 -3.87 10.60
N GLY A 44 -15.95 -3.17 11.15
CA GLY A 44 -16.05 -1.72 11.07
C GLY A 44 -14.89 -0.99 11.76
N ILE A 45 -14.46 -1.48 12.93
CA ILE A 45 -13.30 -0.95 13.66
C ILE A 45 -12.01 -1.17 12.84
N VAL A 46 -11.84 -2.36 12.28
CA VAL A 46 -10.70 -2.69 11.41
C VAL A 46 -10.68 -1.78 10.17
N ALA A 47 -11.84 -1.54 9.55
CA ALA A 47 -11.95 -0.64 8.41
C ALA A 47 -11.57 0.82 8.76
N LEU A 48 -11.97 1.31 9.94
CA LEU A 48 -11.56 2.63 10.44
C LEU A 48 -10.05 2.70 10.69
N GLY A 49 -9.48 1.72 11.38
CA GLY A 49 -8.04 1.64 11.62
C GLY A 49 -7.23 1.59 10.32
N ALA A 50 -7.67 0.77 9.37
CA ALA A 50 -7.08 0.69 8.04
C ALA A 50 -7.18 2.04 7.30
N THR A 51 -8.29 2.76 7.44
CA THR A 51 -8.46 4.09 6.84
C THR A 51 -7.46 5.10 7.42
N VAL A 52 -7.27 5.12 8.74
CA VAL A 52 -6.27 6.00 9.38
C VAL A 52 -4.87 5.70 8.86
N LEU A 53 -4.50 4.42 8.78
CA LEU A 53 -3.21 4.01 8.21
C LEU A 53 -3.06 4.47 6.75
N ARG A 54 -4.12 4.33 5.95
CA ARG A 54 -4.14 4.77 4.54
C ARG A 54 -3.97 6.29 4.40
N LEU A 55 -4.63 7.10 5.23
CA LEU A 55 -4.42 8.54 5.26
C LEU A 55 -2.97 8.89 5.64
N GLY A 56 -2.36 8.13 6.56
CA GLY A 56 -0.93 8.22 6.86
C GLY A 56 -0.05 7.99 5.63
N THR A 57 -0.37 7.00 4.80
CA THR A 57 0.39 6.77 3.55
C THR A 57 0.27 7.94 2.57
N ILE A 58 -0.93 8.53 2.44
CA ILE A 58 -1.13 9.73 1.61
C ILE A 58 -0.26 10.88 2.11
N ALA A 59 -0.25 11.12 3.43
CA ALA A 59 0.57 12.17 4.03
C ALA A 59 2.05 11.98 3.71
N VAL A 60 2.58 10.75 3.84
CA VAL A 60 3.98 10.44 3.48
C VAL A 60 4.26 10.71 2.00
N ALA A 61 3.34 10.31 1.10
CA ALA A 61 3.50 10.57 -0.34
C ALA A 61 3.53 12.07 -0.67
N LEU A 62 2.63 12.87 -0.08
CA LEU A 62 2.57 14.31 -0.29
C LEU A 62 3.79 15.02 0.31
N VAL A 63 4.23 14.60 1.49
CA VAL A 63 5.43 15.15 2.15
C VAL A 63 6.68 14.94 1.28
N ALA A 64 6.78 13.83 0.55
CA ALA A 64 7.91 13.58 -0.35
C ALA A 64 8.02 14.55 -1.55
N VAL A 65 6.95 15.25 -1.92
CA VAL A 65 6.93 16.15 -3.09
C VAL A 65 6.68 17.63 -2.74
N LEU A 66 6.13 17.91 -1.57
CA LEU A 66 5.77 19.26 -1.15
C LEU A 66 6.91 19.97 -0.40
N PRO A 67 6.97 21.32 -0.43
CA PRO A 67 8.10 22.09 0.13
C PRO A 67 8.36 21.86 1.63
N TRP A 68 7.31 21.63 2.41
CA TRP A 68 7.38 21.36 3.85
C TRP A 68 8.11 20.05 4.20
N GLY A 69 8.25 19.12 3.25
CA GLY A 69 8.92 17.84 3.48
C GLY A 69 10.42 17.96 3.70
N ARG A 70 11.01 19.12 3.37
CA ARG A 70 12.42 19.45 3.67
C ARG A 70 12.75 19.42 5.17
N ARG A 71 11.74 19.43 6.04
CA ARG A 71 11.91 19.30 7.50
C ARG A 71 12.16 17.86 7.95
N ILE A 72 11.82 16.87 7.13
CA ILE A 72 12.03 15.45 7.47
C ILE A 72 13.41 15.00 6.98
N PRO A 73 14.19 14.28 7.79
CA PRO A 73 15.43 13.68 7.32
C PRO A 73 15.19 12.81 6.09
N ALA A 74 15.87 13.14 4.97
CA ALA A 74 15.68 12.43 3.70
C ALA A 74 15.87 10.90 3.81
N PRO A 75 16.81 10.36 4.60
CA PRO A 75 16.89 8.93 4.85
C PRO A 75 15.62 8.32 5.44
N LEU A 76 15.03 8.97 6.45
CA LEU A 76 13.82 8.50 7.14
C LEU A 76 12.62 8.50 6.19
N LEU A 77 12.47 9.57 5.40
CA LEU A 77 11.39 9.64 4.41
C LEU A 77 11.58 8.57 3.33
N SER A 78 12.82 8.33 2.88
CA SER A 78 13.11 7.26 1.94
C SER A 78 12.80 5.87 2.50
N MET A 79 13.11 5.61 3.78
CA MET A 79 12.74 4.36 4.45
C MET A 79 11.22 4.19 4.50
N ALA A 80 10.49 5.25 4.89
CA ALA A 80 9.03 5.21 4.97
C ALA A 80 8.38 4.90 3.61
N LEU A 81 8.87 5.52 2.53
CA LEU A 81 8.39 5.24 1.18
C LEU A 81 8.60 3.78 0.77
N TRP A 82 9.78 3.21 1.06
CA TRP A 82 10.06 1.80 0.79
C TRP A 82 9.26 0.85 1.69
N ALA A 83 9.09 1.18 2.97
CA ALA A 83 8.27 0.40 3.89
C ALA A 83 6.81 0.31 3.41
N ILE A 84 6.24 1.44 2.99
CA ILE A 84 4.88 1.50 2.45
C ILE A 84 4.79 0.75 1.11
N ALA A 85 5.75 0.94 0.21
CA ALA A 85 5.78 0.24 -1.07
C ALA A 85 5.76 -1.28 -0.88
N ILE A 86 6.65 -1.81 -0.03
CA ILE A 86 6.72 -3.25 0.27
C ILE A 86 5.45 -3.72 0.95
N GLY A 87 4.96 -3.00 1.96
CA GLY A 87 3.76 -3.40 2.68
C GLY A 87 2.51 -3.48 1.78
N GLN A 88 2.47 -2.72 0.69
CA GLN A 88 1.40 -2.79 -0.30
C GLN A 88 1.65 -3.83 -1.40
N LEU A 89 2.90 -4.15 -1.73
CA LEU A 89 3.24 -5.07 -2.82
C LEU A 89 3.33 -6.53 -2.40
N VAL A 90 3.69 -6.84 -1.14
CA VAL A 90 3.97 -8.22 -0.69
C VAL A 90 2.82 -9.16 -1.02
N TYR A 91 1.59 -8.80 -0.67
CA TYR A 91 0.42 -9.64 -0.93
C TYR A 91 0.15 -9.85 -2.43
N PRO A 92 -0.10 -8.80 -3.25
CA PRO A 92 -0.43 -9.01 -4.66
C PRO A 92 0.71 -9.65 -5.46
N VAL A 93 1.97 -9.39 -5.10
CA VAL A 93 3.13 -10.05 -5.74
C VAL A 93 3.21 -11.53 -5.36
N ALA A 94 3.00 -11.88 -4.09
CA ALA A 94 2.95 -13.27 -3.66
C ALA A 94 1.82 -14.03 -4.36
N GLU A 95 0.64 -13.42 -4.47
CA GLU A 95 -0.49 -14.02 -5.19
C GLU A 95 -0.19 -14.20 -6.68
N THR A 96 0.45 -13.22 -7.33
CA THR A 96 0.91 -13.36 -8.73
C THR A 96 1.87 -14.53 -8.88
N ALA A 97 2.84 -14.68 -7.97
CA ALA A 97 3.82 -15.76 -8.04
C ALA A 97 3.17 -17.14 -7.88
N VAL A 98 2.24 -17.29 -6.93
CA VAL A 98 1.50 -18.55 -6.73
C VAL A 98 0.61 -18.86 -7.93
N LYS A 99 -0.15 -17.88 -8.44
CA LYS A 99 -0.99 -18.10 -9.62
C LYS A 99 -0.17 -18.45 -10.86
N ALA A 100 0.97 -17.79 -11.06
CA ALA A 100 1.89 -18.12 -12.15
C ALA A 100 2.44 -19.54 -12.01
N ALA A 101 2.84 -19.94 -10.80
CA ALA A 101 3.35 -21.30 -10.56
C ALA A 101 2.27 -22.38 -10.84
N ILE A 102 1.01 -22.13 -10.47
CA ILE A 102 -0.11 -23.03 -10.81
C ILE A 102 -0.32 -23.09 -12.33
N LEU A 103 -0.35 -21.94 -13.01
CA LEU A 103 -0.54 -21.87 -14.47
C LEU A 103 0.59 -22.57 -15.25
N LEU A 104 1.80 -22.56 -14.70
CA LEU A 104 2.97 -23.27 -15.24
C LEU A 104 3.01 -24.75 -14.83
N GLY A 105 2.03 -25.24 -14.07
CA GLY A 105 1.99 -26.63 -13.59
C GLY A 105 3.03 -26.98 -12.53
N LEU A 106 3.63 -25.98 -11.87
CA LEU A 106 4.67 -26.19 -10.85
C LEU A 106 4.09 -26.55 -9.48
N ILE A 107 2.85 -26.16 -9.19
CA ILE A 107 2.14 -26.44 -7.94
C ILE A 107 0.65 -26.70 -8.20
N SER A 108 0.04 -27.56 -7.38
CA SER A 108 -1.41 -27.81 -7.44
C SER A 108 -2.20 -26.71 -6.73
N PRO A 109 -3.36 -26.30 -7.27
CA PRO A 109 -4.23 -25.34 -6.59
C PRO A 109 -4.79 -25.93 -5.29
N LEU A 110 -4.77 -25.15 -4.21
CA LEU A 110 -5.45 -25.48 -2.95
C LEU A 110 -6.87 -24.88 -2.88
N ASP A 111 -7.31 -24.20 -3.94
CA ASP A 111 -8.61 -23.55 -4.11
C ASP A 111 -9.03 -22.58 -2.97
N LYS A 112 -8.06 -22.03 -2.23
CA LYS A 112 -8.28 -21.07 -1.14
C LYS A 112 -7.19 -20.00 -1.12
N GLY A 113 -7.53 -18.83 -0.58
CA GLY A 113 -6.59 -17.71 -0.46
C GLY A 113 -5.90 -17.37 -1.79
N ILE A 114 -4.58 -17.16 -1.74
CA ILE A 114 -3.75 -16.79 -2.91
C ILE A 114 -3.69 -17.87 -4.01
N SER A 115 -4.08 -19.11 -3.73
CA SER A 115 -4.12 -20.19 -4.73
C SER A 115 -5.49 -20.36 -5.38
N ASN A 116 -6.49 -19.54 -5.03
CA ASN A 116 -7.86 -19.70 -5.52
C ASN A 116 -7.94 -19.35 -7.02
N MET A 117 -8.17 -20.34 -7.87
CA MET A 117 -8.25 -20.18 -9.33
C MET A 117 -9.66 -20.00 -9.89
N SER A 118 -10.68 -19.93 -9.02
CA SER A 118 -12.07 -19.63 -9.44
C SER A 118 -12.21 -18.22 -10.00
N MET A 119 -13.35 -17.93 -10.65
CA MET A 119 -13.69 -16.58 -11.12
C MET A 119 -13.64 -15.55 -9.98
N THR A 120 -14.14 -15.88 -8.79
CA THR A 120 -14.06 -15.02 -7.61
C THR A 120 -12.61 -14.80 -7.18
N GLY A 121 -11.77 -15.83 -7.22
CA GLY A 121 -10.34 -15.71 -6.94
C GLY A 121 -9.63 -14.75 -7.90
N TRP A 122 -9.94 -14.81 -9.20
CA TRP A 122 -9.40 -13.88 -10.20
C TRP A 122 -9.91 -12.45 -10.03
N PHE A 123 -11.18 -12.27 -9.67
CA PHE A 123 -11.73 -10.95 -9.34
C PHE A 123 -11.01 -10.35 -8.13
N ASN A 124 -10.86 -11.12 -7.05
CA ASN A 124 -10.16 -10.69 -5.83
C ASN A 124 -8.68 -10.37 -6.10
N PHE A 125 -8.01 -11.15 -6.95
CA PHE A 125 -6.66 -10.86 -7.40
C PHE A 125 -6.55 -9.52 -8.14
N GLY A 126 -7.47 -9.26 -9.08
CA GLY A 126 -7.54 -7.98 -9.78
C GLY A 126 -7.80 -6.81 -8.82
N ALA A 127 -8.72 -6.98 -7.88
CA ALA A 127 -9.00 -5.98 -6.84
C ALA A 127 -7.78 -5.75 -5.94
N ALA A 128 -7.05 -6.81 -5.57
CA ALA A 128 -5.84 -6.72 -4.75
C ALA A 128 -4.75 -5.91 -5.47
N TRP A 129 -4.53 -6.16 -6.77
CA TRP A 129 -3.63 -5.35 -7.58
C TRP A 129 -4.07 -3.90 -7.70
N LEU A 130 -5.36 -3.64 -7.88
CA LEU A 130 -5.86 -2.26 -8.01
C LEU A 130 -5.72 -1.47 -6.70
N ILE A 131 -6.06 -2.09 -5.56
CA ILE A 131 -6.13 -1.42 -4.25
C ILE A 131 -4.77 -1.36 -3.54
N TRP A 132 -3.88 -2.32 -3.79
CA TRP A 132 -2.59 -2.45 -3.12
C TRP A 132 -1.43 -2.42 -4.12
N GLY A 133 -1.52 -3.20 -5.20
CA GLY A 133 -0.44 -3.31 -6.19
C GLY A 133 -0.09 -1.98 -6.88
N VAL A 134 -1.08 -1.30 -7.47
CA VAL A 134 -0.90 -0.02 -8.16
C VAL A 134 -0.36 1.05 -7.20
N PRO A 135 -0.98 1.31 -6.04
CA PRO A 135 -0.39 2.18 -5.02
C PRO A 135 1.05 1.80 -4.63
N GLY A 136 1.35 0.52 -4.43
CA GLY A 136 2.69 0.03 -4.09
C GLY A 136 3.74 0.31 -5.18
N VAL A 137 3.37 0.18 -6.46
CA VAL A 137 4.21 0.58 -7.60
C VAL A 137 4.44 2.09 -7.60
N LEU A 138 3.40 2.90 -7.35
CA LEU A 138 3.53 4.35 -7.28
C LEU A 138 4.45 4.80 -6.13
N PHE A 139 4.36 4.16 -4.97
CA PHE A 139 5.28 4.39 -3.85
C PHE A 139 6.72 3.98 -4.19
N THR A 140 6.89 2.89 -4.93
CA THR A 140 8.21 2.46 -5.43
C THR A 140 8.82 3.50 -6.35
N LEU A 141 8.04 4.03 -7.31
CA LEU A 141 8.49 5.10 -8.20
C LEU A 141 8.87 6.36 -7.42
N LEU A 142 8.03 6.74 -6.45
CA LEU A 142 8.28 7.90 -5.59
C LEU A 142 9.54 7.72 -4.74
N ALA A 143 9.78 6.52 -4.20
CA ALA A 143 10.98 6.18 -3.44
C ALA A 143 12.25 6.27 -4.31
N LEU A 144 12.18 5.76 -5.55
CA LEU A 144 13.28 5.82 -6.51
C LEU A 144 13.62 7.27 -6.90
N ASP A 145 12.61 8.09 -7.18
CA ASP A 145 12.81 9.50 -7.54
C ASP A 145 13.30 10.32 -6.34
N HIS A 146 12.75 10.09 -5.15
CA HIS A 146 13.19 10.73 -3.91
C HIS A 146 14.67 10.39 -3.60
N ARG A 147 15.04 9.12 -3.74
CA ARG A 147 16.42 8.66 -3.58
C ARG A 147 17.37 9.36 -4.56
N ARG A 148 17.01 9.41 -5.85
CA ARG A 148 17.84 10.06 -6.89
C ARG A 148 18.03 11.55 -6.60
N THR A 149 16.96 12.22 -6.21
CA THR A 149 16.95 13.66 -5.89
C THR A 149 17.87 13.99 -4.71
N HIS A 150 17.85 13.16 -3.67
CA HIS A 150 18.65 13.36 -2.45
C HIS A 150 19.98 12.57 -2.45
N ARG A 151 20.34 11.93 -3.57
CA ARG A 151 21.55 11.09 -3.74
C ARG A 151 21.76 10.06 -2.63
N LEU A 152 20.67 9.45 -2.16
CA LEU A 152 20.71 8.50 -1.06
C LEU A 152 21.22 7.11 -1.50
N SER A 153 21.85 6.40 -0.57
CA SER A 153 22.26 5.00 -0.75
C SER A 153 21.06 4.08 -1.01
N TYR A 154 21.28 3.01 -1.77
CA TYR A 154 20.28 1.96 -1.95
C TYR A 154 19.98 1.20 -0.66
N LEU A 155 20.84 1.27 0.37
CA LEU A 155 20.65 0.59 1.66
C LEU A 155 19.35 0.98 2.39
N TRP A 156 18.79 2.16 2.10
CA TRP A 156 17.51 2.58 2.67
C TRP A 156 16.32 1.78 2.13
N ALA A 157 16.46 1.14 0.96
CA ALA A 157 15.44 0.25 0.41
C ALA A 157 15.28 -1.04 1.24
N PRO A 158 16.32 -1.87 1.45
CA PRO A 158 16.20 -3.04 2.31
C PRO A 158 15.92 -2.65 3.78
N ALA A 159 16.46 -1.54 4.29
CA ALA A 159 16.13 -1.09 5.65
C ALA A 159 14.65 -0.72 5.79
N GLY A 160 14.09 0.04 4.84
CA GLY A 160 12.67 0.34 4.79
C GLY A 160 11.81 -0.92 4.60
N ALA A 161 12.22 -1.85 3.74
CA ALA A 161 11.54 -3.12 3.55
C ALA A 161 11.47 -3.94 4.84
N LEU A 162 12.59 -4.10 5.55
CA LEU A 162 12.63 -4.81 6.83
C LEU A 162 11.75 -4.14 7.88
N ALA A 163 11.82 -2.80 7.98
CA ALA A 163 10.97 -2.05 8.90
C ALA A 163 9.47 -2.18 8.56
N GLY A 164 9.11 -2.15 7.27
CA GLY A 164 7.74 -2.34 6.80
C GLY A 164 7.22 -3.74 7.11
N THR A 165 8.02 -4.78 6.85
CA THR A 165 7.67 -6.16 7.18
C THR A 165 7.52 -6.36 8.68
N ALA A 166 8.43 -5.81 9.48
CA ALA A 166 8.35 -5.89 10.94
C ALA A 166 7.09 -5.18 11.48
N ALA A 167 6.75 -4.00 10.93
CA ALA A 167 5.53 -3.29 11.30
C ALA A 167 4.26 -4.07 10.91
N LEU A 168 4.23 -4.70 9.74
CA LEU A 168 3.12 -5.56 9.33
C LEU A 168 2.98 -6.79 10.22
N ALA A 169 4.10 -7.43 10.58
CA ALA A 169 4.10 -8.57 11.48
C ALA A 169 3.59 -8.16 12.89
N ALA A 170 4.05 -7.03 13.42
CA ALA A 170 3.58 -6.50 14.69
C ALA A 170 2.07 -6.16 14.65
N LEU A 171 1.60 -5.53 13.58
CA LEU A 171 0.16 -5.27 13.39
C LEU A 171 -0.63 -6.57 13.35
N GLY A 172 -0.14 -7.58 12.63
CA GLY A 172 -0.73 -8.91 12.58
C GLY A 172 -0.87 -9.53 13.97
N LEU A 173 0.19 -9.48 14.78
CA LEU A 173 0.20 -9.98 16.16
C LEU A 173 -0.74 -9.20 17.11
N LEU A 174 -1.00 -7.92 16.84
CA LEU A 174 -1.90 -7.10 17.67
C LEU A 174 -3.38 -7.36 17.38
N ILE A 175 -3.70 -7.86 16.18
CA ILE A 175 -5.09 -8.09 15.73
C ILE A 175 -5.48 -9.58 15.75
N SER A 176 -4.55 -10.48 16.08
CA SER A 176 -4.79 -11.93 16.24
C SER A 176 -4.98 -12.30 17.69
#